data_AF-A0A382ZWA7-F1
#
_entry.id   AF-A0A382ZWA7-F1
#
_cell.length_a   1.000
_cell.length_b   1.000
_cell.length_c   1.000
_cell.angle_alpha   90.00
_cell.angle_beta   90.00
_cell.angle_gamma   90.00
#
_symmetry.space_group_name_H-M   'P 1'
#
loop_
_entity.id
_entity.type
_entity.pdbx_description
1 polymer ?
#
loop_
_entity_poly.entity_id
_entity_poly.type
_entity_poly.pdbx_seq_one_letter_code
_entity_poly.pdbx_strand_id
1 'polypeptide(L)'
;MNRRMPIVYWEGRGLMDERRRERLSRLLSLVLRHKPDQFGLELDAHGYAALEDLIEALAHKYPDVEEEEVLQIVDGTEKRRFELVDGRIRARYG
;
A
#
# COMPACT_ATOMS: atom_id res chain seq x y z
N MET A 1 22.41 4.04 -11.66
CA MET A 1 21.96 3.05 -12.67
C MET A 1 20.86 2.22 -12.04
N ASN A 2 19.68 2.29 -12.63
CA ASN A 2 18.39 1.82 -12.13
C ASN A 2 18.43 0.34 -11.73
N ARG A 3 18.59 0.03 -10.43
CA ARG A 3 18.52 -1.34 -9.92
C ARG A 3 17.04 -1.73 -9.81
N ARG A 4 16.45 -2.14 -10.95
CA ARG A 4 15.25 -3.01 -10.93
C ARG A 4 15.64 -4.29 -10.21
N MET A 5 15.30 -4.39 -8.93
CA MET A 5 15.47 -5.62 -8.18
C MET A 5 14.40 -6.62 -8.66
N PRO A 6 14.80 -7.81 -9.14
CA PRO A 6 13.86 -8.85 -9.51
C PRO A 6 13.17 -9.40 -8.25
N ILE A 7 11.87 -9.65 -8.37
CA ILE A 7 10.89 -10.24 -7.43
C ILE A 7 11.27 -11.63 -6.83
N VAL A 8 12.54 -12.02 -6.83
CA VAL A 8 13.01 -13.38 -6.53
C VAL A 8 13.80 -13.49 -5.21
N TYR A 9 13.83 -12.45 -4.38
CA TYR A 9 14.28 -12.56 -2.99
C TYR A 9 13.09 -12.56 -2.03
N TRP A 10 12.21 -13.56 -2.18
CA TRP A 10 11.19 -13.94 -1.20
C TRP A 10 11.34 -15.43 -0.80
N GLU A 11 12.56 -15.98 -0.86
CA GLU A 11 12.87 -17.25 -0.20
C GLU A 11 12.90 -17.01 1.32
N GLY A 12 11.74 -17.12 1.96
CA GLY A 12 11.67 -17.27 3.43
C GLY A 12 10.48 -16.68 4.18
N ARG A 13 9.58 -15.90 3.56
CA ARG A 13 8.34 -15.44 4.25
C ARG A 13 7.13 -15.41 3.32
N GLY A 14 6.53 -16.58 3.12
CA GLY A 14 5.15 -16.71 2.68
C GLY A 14 4.17 -16.61 3.86
N LEU A 15 4.13 -15.50 4.61
CA LEU A 15 3.38 -15.42 5.88
C LEU A 15 2.32 -14.31 5.92
N MET A 16 1.81 -13.85 4.78
CA MET A 16 0.58 -13.05 4.79
C MET A 16 -0.61 -13.94 4.43
N ASP A 17 -1.51 -14.16 5.39
CA ASP A 17 -2.75 -14.90 5.17
C ASP A 17 -3.54 -14.30 4.00
N GLU A 18 -4.03 -15.13 3.08
CA GLU A 18 -4.70 -14.66 1.86
C GLU A 18 -5.91 -13.76 2.19
N ARG A 19 -6.65 -14.08 3.27
CA ARG A 19 -7.76 -13.23 3.73
C ARG A 19 -7.27 -11.90 4.28
N ARG A 20 -6.12 -11.87 4.95
CA ARG A 20 -5.50 -10.63 5.45
C ARG A 20 -5.06 -9.76 4.27
N ARG A 21 -4.43 -10.35 3.25
CA ARG A 21 -4.07 -9.66 2.00
C ARG A 21 -5.29 -9.06 1.31
N GLU A 22 -6.37 -9.82 1.11
CA GLU A 22 -7.59 -9.32 0.49
C GLU A 22 -8.22 -8.16 1.28
N ARG A 23 -8.29 -8.28 2.60
CA ARG A 23 -8.84 -7.23 3.48
C ARG A 23 -8.03 -5.95 3.40
N LEU A 24 -6.70 -6.04 3.49
CA LEU A 24 -5.83 -4.87 3.39
C LEU A 24 -5.87 -4.27 1.97
N SER A 25 -5.93 -5.08 0.91
CA SER A 25 -6.10 -4.57 -0.46
C SER A 25 -7.42 -3.83 -0.66
N ARG A 26 -8.52 -4.31 -0.07
CA ARG A 26 -9.81 -3.61 -0.06
C ARG A 26 -9.75 -2.32 0.75
N LEU A 27 -9.08 -2.34 1.90
CA LEU A 27 -8.92 -1.15 2.73
C LEU A 27 -8.07 -0.08 2.03
N LEU A 28 -6.93 -0.47 1.44
CA LEU A 28 -6.09 0.40 0.60
C LEU A 28 -6.91 1.05 -0.52
N SER A 29 -7.75 0.27 -1.19
CA SER A 29 -8.62 0.79 -2.25
C SER A 29 -9.67 1.77 -1.70
N LEU A 30 -10.22 1.51 -0.51
CA LEU A 30 -11.20 2.39 0.15
C LEU A 30 -10.56 3.71 0.56
N VAL A 31 -9.41 3.64 1.21
CA VAL A 31 -8.66 4.78 1.76
C VAL A 31 -8.21 5.69 0.63
N LEU A 32 -7.56 5.15 -0.40
CA LEU A 32 -6.99 5.94 -1.49
C LEU A 32 -8.03 6.46 -2.51
N ARG A 33 -9.24 5.89 -2.58
CA ARG A 33 -10.24 6.30 -3.58
C ARG A 33 -11.45 7.01 -3.05
N HIS A 34 -11.93 6.63 -1.87
CA HIS A 34 -13.22 7.12 -1.40
C HIS A 34 -13.07 8.19 -0.34
N LYS A 35 -12.08 8.08 0.55
CA LYS A 35 -12.05 8.88 1.77
C LYS A 35 -10.64 9.10 2.33
N PRO A 36 -9.69 9.66 1.57
CA PRO A 36 -8.37 9.97 2.10
C PRO A 36 -8.48 10.88 3.34
N ASP A 37 -9.31 11.92 3.28
CA ASP A 37 -9.51 12.86 4.40
C ASP A 37 -10.06 12.22 5.68
N GLN A 38 -10.92 11.20 5.57
CA GLN A 38 -11.48 10.53 6.78
C GLN A 38 -10.46 9.68 7.51
N PHE A 39 -9.35 9.35 6.85
CA PHE A 39 -8.25 8.59 7.43
C PHE A 39 -7.05 9.49 7.75
N GLY A 40 -7.22 10.82 7.65
CA GLY A 40 -6.14 11.78 7.89
C GLY A 40 -5.09 11.82 6.78
N LEU A 41 -5.38 11.25 5.61
CA LEU A 41 -4.48 11.32 4.47
C LEU A 41 -4.70 12.61 3.71
N GLU A 42 -3.65 13.42 3.61
CA GLU A 42 -3.60 14.54 2.70
C GLU A 42 -3.00 14.09 1.37
N LEU A 43 -3.77 14.21 0.29
CA LEU A 43 -3.26 14.00 -1.06
C LEU A 43 -2.64 15.29 -1.58
N ASP A 44 -1.44 15.18 -2.16
CA ASP A 44 -0.85 16.30 -2.88
C ASP A 44 -1.59 16.61 -4.20
N ALA A 45 -1.17 17.67 -4.88
CA ALA A 45 -1.76 18.10 -6.16
C ALA A 45 -1.70 17.03 -7.28
N HIS A 46 -0.88 15.99 -7.10
CA HIS A 46 -0.72 14.87 -8.04
C HIS A 46 -1.40 13.57 -7.54
N GLY A 47 -2.10 13.63 -6.41
CA GLY A 47 -2.85 12.52 -5.82
C GLY A 47 -2.00 11.55 -4.99
N TYR A 48 -0.81 11.97 -4.53
CA TYR A 48 0.03 11.15 -3.66
C TYR A 48 -0.22 11.45 -2.17
N ALA A 49 -0.30 10.40 -1.36
CA ALA A 49 -0.22 10.46 0.10
C ALA A 49 1.17 10.00 0.58
N ALA A 50 1.57 10.39 1.79
CA ALA A 50 2.73 9.77 2.43
C ALA A 50 2.43 8.30 2.79
N LEU A 51 3.42 7.42 2.62
CA LEU A 51 3.28 6.02 3.00
C LEU A 51 3.11 5.86 4.52
N GLU A 52 3.80 6.69 5.31
CA GLU A 52 3.70 6.70 6.78
C GLU A 52 2.25 7.01 7.22
N ASP A 53 1.65 8.09 6.71
CA ASP A 53 0.26 8.45 7.01
C ASP A 53 -0.70 7.32 6.60
N LEU A 54 -0.42 6.64 5.48
CA LEU A 54 -1.23 5.50 5.04
C LEU A 54 -1.11 4.33 6.01
N ILE A 55 0.09 4.03 6.52
CA ILE A 55 0.29 2.99 7.52
C ILE A 55 -0.44 3.35 8.82
N GLU A 56 -0.36 4.60 9.27
CA GLU A 56 -1.11 5.07 10.45
C GLU A 56 -2.63 4.95 10.24
N ALA A 57 -3.13 5.34 9.07
CA ALA A 57 -4.53 5.16 8.68
C ALA A 57 -4.96 3.69 8.71
N LEU A 58 -4.09 2.78 8.26
CA LEU A 58 -4.33 1.34 8.32
C LEU A 58 -4.25 0.81 9.75
N ALA A 59 -3.32 1.32 10.57
CA ALA A 59 -3.10 0.93 11.95
C ALA A 59 -4.34 1.17 12.83
N HIS A 60 -5.14 2.19 12.52
CA HIS A 60 -6.44 2.41 13.16
C HIS A 60 -7.41 1.22 13.06
N LYS A 61 -7.33 0.42 11.99
CA LYS A 61 -8.15 -0.79 11.81
C LYS A 61 -7.38 -2.08 12.03
N TYR A 62 -6.08 -2.07 11.77
CA TYR A 62 -5.16 -3.20 11.86
C TYR A 62 -3.91 -2.76 12.60
N PRO A 63 -3.92 -2.73 13.95
CA PRO A 63 -2.81 -2.18 14.73
C PRO A 63 -1.49 -2.93 14.52
N ASP A 64 -1.56 -4.20 14.09
CA ASP A 64 -0.39 -5.03 13.77
C ASP A 64 0.02 -4.94 12.28
N VAL A 65 -0.43 -3.92 11.55
CA VAL A 65 -0.05 -3.74 10.13
C VAL A 65 1.37 -3.21 10.04
N GLU A 66 2.20 -3.88 9.24
CA GLU A 66 3.57 -3.45 8.99
C GLU A 66 3.72 -2.86 7.59
N GLU A 67 4.70 -1.95 7.42
CA GLU A 67 5.06 -1.38 6.12
C GLU A 67 5.33 -2.47 5.08
N GLU A 68 6.04 -3.54 5.47
CA GLU A 68 6.37 -4.67 4.60
C GLU A 68 5.11 -5.33 4.01
N GLU A 69 4.02 -5.43 4.77
CA GLU A 69 2.75 -5.97 4.29
C GLU A 69 2.10 -5.05 3.24
N VAL A 70 2.14 -3.74 3.47
CA VAL A 70 1.62 -2.74 2.52
C VAL A 70 2.42 -2.78 1.22
N LEU A 71 3.75 -2.82 1.32
CA LEU A 71 4.65 -2.95 0.17
C LEU A 71 4.39 -4.24 -0.62
N GLN A 72 4.19 -5.37 0.07
CA GLN A 72 3.84 -6.64 -0.59
C GLN A 72 2.52 -6.56 -1.36
N ILE A 73 1.50 -5.86 -0.86
CA ILE A 73 0.23 -5.69 -1.57
C ILE A 73 0.38 -4.77 -2.78
N VAL A 74 1.15 -3.68 -2.61
CA VAL A 74 1.42 -2.70 -3.67
C VAL A 74 2.18 -3.35 -4.82
N ASP A 75 3.22 -4.12 -4.51
CA ASP A 75 4.07 -4.81 -5.49
C ASP A 75 3.41 -6.06 -6.09
N GLY A 76 2.70 -6.84 -5.26
CA GLY A 76 2.01 -8.09 -5.67
C GLY A 76 0.72 -7.87 -6.46
N THR A 77 0.28 -6.63 -6.66
CA THR A 77 -0.91 -6.35 -7.46
C THR A 77 -0.58 -6.37 -8.95
N GLU A 78 -1.03 -7.41 -9.66
CA GLU A 78 -0.79 -7.62 -11.11
C GLU A 78 -1.11 -6.42 -12.01
N LYS A 79 -2.03 -5.56 -11.59
CA LYS A 79 -2.49 -4.40 -12.36
C LYS A 79 -1.80 -3.07 -12.04
N ARG A 80 -0.72 -3.06 -11.23
CA ARG A 80 -0.05 -1.81 -10.77
C ARG A 80 -1.07 -0.76 -10.30
N ARG A 81 -2.05 -1.19 -9.50
CA ARG A 81 -3.15 -0.32 -9.03
C ARG A 81 -2.64 0.84 -8.19
N PHE A 82 -1.48 0.66 -7.58
CA PHE A 82 -0.81 1.62 -6.72
C PHE A 82 0.57 1.94 -7.29
N GLU A 83 1.03 3.16 -7.07
CA GLU A 83 2.35 3.64 -7.43
C GLU A 83 3.02 4.20 -6.19
N LEU A 84 4.19 3.66 -5.85
CA LEU A 84 5.04 4.12 -4.77
C LEU A 84 6.28 4.81 -5.36
N VAL A 85 6.51 6.06 -5.02
CA VAL A 85 7.67 6.87 -5.47
C VAL A 85 8.14 7.69 -4.28
N ASP A 86 9.42 7.57 -3.92
CA ASP A 86 10.07 8.35 -2.85
C ASP A 86 9.28 8.39 -1.52
N GLY A 87 8.78 7.23 -1.07
CA GLY A 87 8.00 7.12 0.17
C GLY A 87 6.57 7.66 0.08
N ARG A 88 6.10 8.01 -1.13
CA ARG A 88 4.73 8.47 -1.37
C ARG A 88 3.98 7.50 -2.25
N ILE A 89 2.70 7.30 -1.95
CA ILE A 89 1.84 6.34 -2.61
C ILE A 89 0.60 7.00 -3.22
N ARG A 90 0.25 6.61 -4.44
CA ARG A 90 -1.02 6.99 -5.09
C ARG A 90 -1.73 5.81 -5.71
N ALA A 91 -3.05 5.91 -5.85
CA ALA A 91 -3.83 5.01 -6.70
C ALA A 91 -3.75 5.49 -8.16
N ARG A 92 -3.31 4.63 -9.09
CA ARG A 92 -3.18 5.00 -10.52
C ARG A 92 -4.51 4.97 -11.25
N TYR A 93 -5.31 3.92 -11.04
CA TYR A 93 -6.59 3.74 -11.72
C TYR A 93 -7.53 2.84 -10.93
N GLY A 94 -8.81 3.22 -10.94
CA GLY A 94 -9.87 2.35 -11.45
C GLY A 94 -11.23 2.76 -10.97
#